data_AF-A0AAQ4D5W5-F1
#
_entry.id   AF-A0AAQ4D5W5-F1
#
_cell.length_a   1.000
_cell.length_b   1.000
_cell.length_c   1.000
_cell.angle_alpha   90.00
_cell.angle_beta   90.00
_cell.angle_gamma   90.00
#
_symmetry.space_group_name_H-M   'P 1'
#
loop_
_entity.id
_entity.type
_entity.pdbx_description
1 polymer ?
#
loop_
_entity_poly.entity_id
_entity_poly.type
_entity_poly.pdbx_seq_one_letter_code
_entity_poly.pdbx_strand_id
1 'polypeptide(L)'
;MTAKGSLFLEVSSVSKVTYVMLFRYLYTLNTPAGYRGVQVADQTLEVIMQDLDQGVMSIFTQEGSASARDATQKSGIDRLYPTATLDEFLFSPCGYSVNGILKGQYLLLSERSLFYNLRITDWSETAHA
;
A
#
# COMPACT_ATOMS: atom_id res chain seq x y z
N MET A 1 -7.00 2.69 26.11
CA MET A 1 -6.39 2.09 24.90
C MET A 1 -6.05 0.65 25.24
N THR A 2 -6.47 -0.31 24.40
CA THR A 2 -6.15 -1.74 24.60
C THR A 2 -5.46 -2.21 23.33
N ALA A 3 -4.19 -2.61 23.41
CA ALA A 3 -3.50 -3.26 22.30
C ALA A 3 -3.97 -4.73 22.28
N LYS A 4 -4.58 -5.17 21.18
CA LYS A 4 -4.84 -6.59 20.93
C LYS A 4 -3.93 -7.03 19.79
N GLY A 5 -2.90 -7.81 20.09
CA GLY A 5 -2.14 -8.51 19.06
C GLY A 5 -3.06 -9.50 18.34
N SER A 6 -3.09 -9.46 17.01
CA SER A 6 -3.85 -10.41 16.20
C SER A 6 -2.90 -11.10 15.23
N LEU A 7 -2.93 -12.43 15.22
CA LEU A 7 -2.15 -13.29 14.33
C LEU A 7 -2.94 -13.46 13.02
N PHE A 8 -2.41 -12.95 11.92
CA PHE A 8 -2.94 -13.23 10.58
C PHE A 8 -1.89 -14.01 9.79
N LEU A 9 -2.21 -15.26 9.46
CA LEU A 9 -1.46 -16.13 8.55
C LEU A 9 -2.34 -16.31 7.31
N GLU A 10 -1.94 -15.77 6.18
CA GLU A 10 -2.55 -16.13 4.90
C GLU A 10 -1.47 -16.60 3.94
N VAL A 11 -1.60 -17.85 3.50
CA VAL A 11 -0.67 -18.53 2.59
C VAL A 11 -1.37 -18.68 1.25
N SER A 12 -0.75 -18.17 0.19
CA SER A 12 -0.97 -18.70 -1.15
C SER A 12 0.37 -18.80 -1.89
N SER A 13 0.62 -19.99 -2.42
CA SER A 13 1.88 -20.41 -3.03
C SER A 13 2.01 -19.85 -4.44
N VAL A 14 3.06 -19.05 -4.71
CA VAL A 14 3.70 -18.99 -6.03
C VAL A 14 5.22 -18.87 -5.81
N SER A 15 5.94 -19.73 -6.50
CA SER A 15 7.37 -20.06 -6.40
C SER A 15 8.30 -18.85 -6.21
N LYS A 16 9.18 -18.93 -5.20
CA LYS A 16 10.29 -18.00 -4.82
C LYS A 16 9.91 -16.75 -4.03
N VAL A 17 9.04 -16.87 -3.03
CA VAL A 17 8.88 -15.83 -1.99
C VAL A 17 9.70 -16.24 -0.76
N THR A 18 10.70 -15.44 -0.40
CA THR A 18 11.38 -15.55 0.90
C THR A 18 10.37 -15.18 1.99
N TYR A 19 10.17 -16.07 2.96
CA TYR A 19 9.23 -15.82 4.07
C TYR A 19 9.89 -14.87 5.07
N VAL A 20 9.45 -13.62 5.10
CA VAL A 20 9.79 -12.69 6.18
C VAL A 20 8.64 -12.60 7.16
N MET A 21 8.88 -12.96 8.42
CA MET A 21 7.90 -12.81 9.49
C MET A 21 7.76 -11.34 9.86
N LEU A 22 6.64 -10.75 9.47
CA LEU A 22 6.28 -9.37 9.81
C LEU A 22 5.29 -9.36 10.98
N PHE A 23 5.64 -8.67 12.06
CA PHE A 23 4.73 -8.40 13.18
C PHE A 23 4.01 -7.07 12.97
N ARG A 24 2.67 -7.08 12.99
CA ARG A 24 1.85 -5.86 12.91
C ARG A 24 1.12 -5.63 14.23
N TYR A 25 1.34 -4.46 14.82
CA TYR A 25 0.59 -4.03 16.01
C TYR A 25 -0.66 -3.27 15.58
N LEU A 26 -1.82 -3.67 16.11
CA LEU A 26 -3.10 -3.01 15.87
C LEU A 26 -3.58 -2.31 17.14
N TYR A 27 -3.77 -0.99 17.03
CA TYR A 27 -4.41 -0.18 18.06
C TYR A 27 -5.75 0.30 17.54
N THR A 28 -6.82 -0.01 18.28
CA THR A 28 -8.18 0.43 17.96
C THR A 28 -8.89 0.93 19.22
N LEU A 29 -9.94 1.73 19.02
CA LEU A 29 -10.78 2.22 20.11
C LEU A 29 -11.81 1.14 20.50
N ASN A 30 -12.04 0.96 21.79
CA ASN A 30 -13.17 0.17 22.25
C ASN A 30 -14.43 1.01 22.05
N THR A 31 -15.36 0.53 21.22
CA THR A 31 -16.64 1.20 20.99
C THR A 31 -17.47 1.19 22.27
N PRO A 32 -17.94 2.35 22.77
CA PRO A 32 -18.81 2.42 23.95
C PRO A 32 -20.12 1.64 23.72
N ALA A 33 -20.68 1.08 24.80
CA ALA A 33 -21.97 0.42 24.74
C ALA A 33 -23.05 1.40 24.22
N GLY A 34 -23.77 1.00 23.17
CA GLY A 34 -24.81 1.81 22.54
C GLY A 34 -24.34 2.69 21.37
N TYR A 35 -23.03 2.78 21.11
CA TYR A 35 -22.53 3.46 19.91
C TYR A 35 -22.73 2.57 18.68
N ARG A 36 -23.64 2.96 17.78
CA ARG A 36 -23.74 2.37 16.44
C ARG A 36 -22.64 3.02 15.59
N GLY A 37 -21.50 2.34 15.48
CA GLY A 37 -20.40 2.77 14.61
C GLY A 37 -20.81 2.90 13.15
N VAL A 38 -19.87 3.30 12.29
CA VAL A 38 -20.07 3.39 10.84
C VAL A 38 -20.66 2.08 10.32
N GLN A 39 -21.89 2.15 9.77
CA GLN A 39 -22.63 1.00 9.24
C GLN A 39 -22.30 0.72 7.76
N VAL A 40 -21.47 1.58 7.17
CA VAL A 40 -21.05 1.51 5.79
C VAL A 40 -19.81 0.62 5.71
N ALA A 41 -19.77 -0.26 4.71
CA ALA A 41 -18.62 -1.13 4.50
C ALA A 41 -17.42 -0.29 4.03
N ASP A 42 -16.33 -0.38 4.78
CA ASP A 42 -15.03 0.22 4.48
C ASP A 42 -13.96 -0.87 4.61
N GLN A 43 -13.02 -0.93 3.69
CA GLN A 43 -11.99 -1.96 3.62
C GLN A 43 -10.63 -1.33 3.32
N THR A 44 -9.61 -1.81 4.01
CA THR A 44 -8.21 -1.41 3.77
C THR A 44 -7.36 -2.66 3.56
N LEU A 45 -6.65 -2.72 2.43
CA LEU A 45 -5.63 -3.73 2.14
C LEU A 45 -4.25 -3.09 2.29
N GLU A 46 -3.38 -3.72 3.08
CA GLU A 46 -1.96 -3.35 3.18
C GLU A 46 -1.09 -4.55 2.79
N VAL A 47 -0.27 -4.38 1.76
CA VAL A 47 0.76 -5.35 1.34
C VAL A 47 2.12 -4.76 1.70
N ILE A 48 2.85 -5.46 2.57
CA ILE A 48 4.19 -5.07 3.01
C ILE A 48 5.18 -6.07 2.41
N MET A 49 6.12 -5.56 1.62
CA MET A 49 7.10 -6.37 0.88
C MET A 49 8.52 -6.05 1.35
N GLN A 50 9.36 -7.08 1.37
CA GLN A 50 10.79 -7.05 1.69
C GLN A 50 11.55 -7.95 0.72
N ASP A 51 12.88 -7.83 0.73
CA ASP A 51 13.78 -8.68 -0.05
C ASP A 51 13.40 -8.75 -1.54
N LEU A 52 12.97 -7.61 -2.08
CA LEU A 52 12.61 -7.47 -3.48
C LEU A 52 13.85 -7.61 -4.37
N ASP A 53 13.62 -8.09 -5.60
CA ASP A 53 14.66 -8.26 -6.61
C ASP A 53 15.41 -6.93 -6.86
N GLN A 54 16.72 -6.94 -6.65
CA GLN A 54 17.53 -5.72 -6.74
C GLN A 54 17.57 -5.13 -8.16
N GLY A 55 17.38 -5.96 -9.20
CA GLY A 55 17.25 -5.49 -10.57
C GLY A 55 15.98 -4.67 -10.75
N VAL A 56 14.84 -5.15 -10.22
CA VAL A 56 13.59 -4.39 -10.17
C VAL A 56 13.75 -3.13 -9.32
N MET A 57 14.43 -3.21 -8.18
CA MET A 57 14.59 -2.06 -7.28
C MET A 57 15.39 -0.91 -7.89
N SER A 58 16.32 -1.21 -8.79
CA SER A 58 17.13 -0.19 -9.47
C SER A 58 16.27 0.84 -10.23
N ILE A 59 15.05 0.47 -10.64
CA ILE A 59 14.09 1.35 -11.32
C ILE A 59 13.76 2.57 -10.45
N PHE A 60 13.70 2.43 -9.12
CA PHE A 60 13.29 3.49 -8.19
C PHE A 60 14.45 4.36 -7.70
N THR A 61 15.48 4.50 -8.54
CA THR A 61 16.63 5.37 -8.31
C THR A 61 16.70 6.44 -9.40
N GLN A 62 17.38 7.56 -9.15
CA GLN A 62 17.61 8.58 -10.18
C GLN A 62 18.48 8.08 -11.34
N GLU A 63 19.26 7.00 -11.13
CA GLU A 63 20.04 6.35 -12.19
C GLU A 63 19.16 5.43 -13.05
N GLY A 64 18.20 4.72 -12.44
CA GLY A 64 17.32 3.78 -13.14
C GLY A 64 16.14 4.42 -13.85
N SER A 65 15.69 5.59 -13.38
CA SER A 65 14.56 6.32 -13.96
C SER A 65 14.82 7.82 -14.09
N ALA A 66 14.47 8.37 -15.25
CA ALA A 66 14.67 9.78 -15.54
C ALA A 66 13.65 10.71 -14.84
N SER A 67 12.52 10.15 -14.39
CA SER A 67 11.47 10.86 -13.67
C SER A 67 10.60 9.89 -12.86
N ALA A 68 9.76 10.42 -11.98
CA ALA A 68 8.77 9.60 -11.26
C ALA A 68 7.83 8.86 -12.21
N ARG A 69 7.34 9.53 -13.26
CA ARG A 69 6.48 8.93 -14.27
C ARG A 69 7.16 7.80 -15.04
N ASP A 70 8.44 7.96 -15.35
CA ASP A 70 9.25 6.91 -15.98
C ASP A 70 9.38 5.68 -15.06
N ALA A 71 9.62 5.91 -13.75
CA ALA A 71 9.66 4.84 -12.76
C ALA A 71 8.32 4.08 -12.66
N THR A 72 7.18 4.78 -12.68
CA THR A 72 5.85 4.15 -12.66
C THR A 72 5.63 3.26 -13.88
N GLN A 73 5.98 3.75 -15.07
CA GLN A 73 5.77 3.01 -16.32
C GLN A 73 6.70 1.80 -16.44
N LYS A 74 7.98 1.94 -16.06
CA LYS A 74 8.97 0.85 -16.06
C LYS A 74 8.63 -0.25 -15.06
N SER A 75 8.16 0.13 -13.87
CA SER A 75 7.75 -0.82 -12.83
C SER A 75 6.40 -1.49 -13.11
N GLY A 76 5.58 -0.90 -13.99
CA GLY A 76 4.24 -1.40 -14.31
C GLY A 76 3.17 -1.04 -13.28
N ILE A 77 3.47 -0.11 -12.35
CA ILE A 77 2.53 0.37 -11.33
C ILE A 77 1.31 1.04 -11.97
N ASP A 78 1.49 1.69 -13.13
CA ASP A 78 0.43 2.32 -13.93
C ASP A 78 -0.65 1.33 -14.38
N ARG A 79 -0.32 0.03 -14.43
CA ARG A 79 -1.22 -1.03 -14.88
C ARG A 79 -1.99 -1.70 -13.74
N LEU A 80 -1.60 -1.47 -12.49
CA LEU A 80 -2.31 -2.03 -11.33
C LEU A 80 -3.73 -1.48 -11.25
N TYR A 81 -3.88 -0.18 -11.50
CA TYR A 81 -5.17 0.50 -11.57
C TYR A 81 -5.19 1.47 -12.76
N PRO A 82 -5.47 0.98 -13.99
CA PRO A 82 -5.28 1.76 -15.22
C PRO A 82 -6.10 3.05 -15.32
N THR A 83 -7.18 3.15 -14.55
CA THR A 83 -8.08 4.30 -14.53
C THR A 83 -7.84 5.22 -13.33
N ALA A 84 -6.83 4.96 -12.50
CA ALA A 84 -6.50 5.81 -11.37
C ALA A 84 -5.73 7.04 -11.84
N THR A 85 -6.05 8.19 -11.25
CA THR A 85 -5.21 9.39 -11.38
C THR A 85 -4.05 9.26 -10.41
N LEU A 86 -2.81 9.30 -10.92
CA LEU A 86 -1.60 9.11 -10.13
C LEU A 86 -0.89 10.43 -9.86
N ASP A 87 -0.35 10.57 -8.65
CA ASP A 87 0.57 11.61 -8.21
C ASP A 87 1.87 10.95 -7.74
N GLU A 88 2.90 11.03 -8.58
CA GLU A 88 4.11 10.21 -8.51
C GLU A 88 5.30 11.06 -8.10
N PHE A 89 6.17 10.53 -7.24
CA PHE A 89 7.37 11.22 -6.78
C PHE A 89 8.57 10.28 -6.69
N LEU A 90 9.71 10.72 -7.22
CA LEU A 90 11.00 10.02 -7.19
C LEU A 90 11.97 10.83 -6.32
N PHE A 91 12.38 10.24 -5.22
CA PHE A 91 13.31 10.83 -4.25
C PHE A 91 14.77 10.72 -4.74
N SER A 92 15.64 11.53 -4.14
CA SER A 92 17.08 11.55 -4.43
C SER A 92 17.88 11.04 -3.23
N PRO A 93 18.89 10.18 -3.43
CA PRO A 93 19.32 9.59 -4.71
C PRO A 93 18.45 8.40 -5.17
N CYS A 94 17.68 7.83 -4.25
CA CYS A 94 16.73 6.75 -4.47
C CYS A 94 15.47 6.96 -3.63
N GLY A 95 14.43 6.21 -3.95
CA GLY A 95 13.14 6.28 -3.26
C GLY A 95 12.03 6.60 -4.24
N TYR A 96 10.88 5.95 -4.10
CA TYR A 96 9.69 6.28 -4.89
C TYR A 96 8.43 6.24 -4.04
N SER A 97 7.50 7.15 -4.32
CA SER A 97 6.14 7.11 -3.79
C SER A 97 5.14 7.49 -4.86
N VAL A 98 3.95 6.91 -4.80
CA VAL A 98 2.82 7.32 -5.64
C VAL A 98 1.54 7.26 -4.85
N ASN A 99 0.74 8.31 -4.99
CA ASN A 99 -0.65 8.33 -4.57
C ASN A 99 -1.52 8.08 -5.81
N GLY A 100 -2.61 7.34 -5.65
CA GLY A 100 -3.59 7.12 -6.70
C GLY A 100 -5.01 7.38 -6.18
N ILE A 101 -5.87 7.96 -7.02
CA ILE A 101 -7.29 8.14 -6.72
C ILE A 101 -8.12 7.45 -7.81
N LEU A 102 -9.07 6.61 -7.42
CA LEU A 102 -9.96 5.88 -8.30
C LEU A 102 -11.40 5.90 -7.77
N LYS A 103 -12.31 6.65 -8.41
CA LYS A 103 -13.77 6.64 -8.10
C LYS A 103 -14.09 6.70 -6.58
N GLY A 104 -13.38 7.51 -5.81
CA GLY A 104 -13.52 7.62 -4.35
C GLY A 104 -12.55 6.75 -3.53
N GLN A 105 -11.88 5.78 -4.15
CA GLN A 105 -10.86 4.93 -3.52
C GLN A 105 -9.47 5.59 -3.57
N TYR A 106 -8.66 5.32 -2.55
CA TYR A 106 -7.30 5.84 -2.42
C TYR A 106 -6.28 4.70 -2.47
N LEU A 107 -5.26 4.89 -3.29
CA LEU A 107 -4.08 4.06 -3.41
C LEU A 107 -2.87 4.85 -2.91
N LEU A 108 -2.02 4.21 -2.13
CA LEU A 108 -0.78 4.74 -1.60
C LEU A 108 0.30 3.68 -1.77
N LEU A 109 1.38 4.04 -2.45
CA LEU A 109 2.58 3.23 -2.59
C LEU A 109 3.75 4.09 -2.11
N SER A 110 4.50 3.62 -1.13
CA SER A 110 5.67 4.36 -0.64
C SER A 110 6.79 3.42 -0.24
N GLU A 111 8.01 3.84 -0.55
CA GLU A 111 9.22 3.30 0.05
C GLU A 111 9.40 3.85 1.47
N ARG A 112 9.67 2.96 2.44
CA ARG A 112 10.14 3.34 3.77
C ARG A 112 11.43 2.60 4.09
N SER A 113 12.58 3.21 3.77
CA SER A 113 13.99 2.92 4.15
C SER A 113 14.53 1.46 4.11
N LEU A 114 13.68 0.44 4.22
CA LEU A 114 13.95 -1.01 4.27
C LEU A 114 12.73 -1.85 3.78
N PHE A 115 11.54 -1.25 3.60
CA PHE A 115 10.31 -1.94 3.22
C PHE A 115 9.55 -1.15 2.15
N TYR A 116 8.84 -1.85 1.27
CA TYR A 116 7.85 -1.24 0.38
C TYR A 116 6.46 -1.48 0.91
N ASN A 117 5.67 -0.43 0.99
CA ASN A 117 4.29 -0.49 1.46
C ASN A 117 3.35 -0.08 0.34
N LEU A 118 2.48 -1.02 -0.04
CA LEU A 118 1.28 -0.77 -0.83
C LEU A 118 0.09 -0.74 0.12
N ARG A 119 -0.61 0.38 0.18
CA ARG A 119 -1.85 0.56 0.92
C ARG A 119 -2.95 0.98 -0.03
N ILE A 120 -4.04 0.22 -0.03
CA ILE A 120 -5.25 0.51 -0.80
C ILE A 120 -6.39 0.65 0.20
N THR A 121 -7.15 1.75 0.09
CA THR A 121 -8.31 2.04 0.93
C THR A 121 -9.51 2.28 0.03
N ASP A 122 -10.55 1.48 0.21
CA ASP A 122 -11.82 1.62 -0.51
C ASP A 122 -12.77 2.48 0.31
N TRP A 123 -12.93 3.75 -0.07
CA TRP A 123 -13.91 4.61 0.58
C TRP A 123 -15.25 4.48 -0.15
N SER A 124 -16.24 3.85 0.48
CA SER A 124 -17.57 3.75 -0.13
C SER A 124 -18.39 5.02 0.14
N GLU A 125 -18.74 5.75 -0.93
CA GLU A 125 -19.54 6.99 -0.92
C GLU A 125 -21.05 6.77 -0.63
N THR A 126 -21.45 5.73 0.12
CA THR A 126 -22.88 5.43 0.33
C THR A 126 -23.50 6.10 1.57
N ALA A 127 -22.94 7.20 2.07
CA ALA A 127 -23.45 7.92 3.25
C ALA A 127 -24.28 9.18 2.92
N HIS A 128 -24.66 9.43 1.66
CA HIS A 128 -25.55 10.53 1.27
C HIS A 128 -26.74 10.04 0.45
N ALA A 129 -27.77 9.58 1.16
CA ALA A 129 -29.17 9.54 0.72
C ALA A 129 -30.09 9.70 1.93
#